data_AF-A0AA37PDS9-F1
#
_entry.id   AF-A0AA37PDS9-F1
#
_cell.length_a   1.000
_cell.length_b   1.000
_cell.length_c   1.000
_cell.angle_alpha   90.00
_cell.angle_beta   90.00
_cell.angle_gamma   90.00
#
_symmetry.space_group_name_H-M   'P 1'
#
loop_
_entity.id
_entity.type
_entity.pdbx_description
1 polymer ?
#
loop_
_entity_poly.entity_id
_entity_poly.type
_entity_poly.pdbx_seq_one_letter_code
_entity_poly.pdbx_strand_id
1 'polypeptide(L)'
;MTLAQKSGWVKIRQTCRIALERGHNYAWVDTCCIDKTSSAELSEAINSMFKWYANASACYAFLSDVGTNQPFAESLWFTRGWTLQELVAPREILFFDRDWDPIGTVVQLCDVIHARTGISEKVLLHGSAPGPSIGILLSSIPVAVRMSWAATRVTTREEDRAYSLLGIFGVNMPMLYGEGSNAFMRLQEEIIKETNDLSLFAWMCSSEQLGAQDQPGYRGILASSPHEFKNSGKLELSRDTKYNPEVGAPDF
;
A
#
# COMPACT_ATOMS: atom_id res chain seq x y z
N MET A 1 30.67 -15.95 -9.45
CA MET A 1 29.20 -15.98 -9.64
C MET A 1 28.86 -14.85 -10.58
N THR A 2 28.39 -15.13 -11.80
CA THR A 2 28.06 -14.10 -12.79
C THR A 2 26.76 -13.39 -12.39
N LEU A 3 26.55 -12.14 -12.79
CA LEU A 3 25.30 -11.40 -12.52
C LEU A 3 24.07 -12.18 -12.97
N ALA A 4 24.21 -12.99 -14.03
CA ALA A 4 23.18 -13.85 -14.58
C ALA A 4 22.66 -14.95 -13.63
N GLN A 5 23.39 -15.27 -12.56
CA GLN A 5 23.05 -16.33 -11.59
C GLN A 5 22.30 -15.81 -10.36
N LYS A 6 22.17 -14.48 -10.19
CA LYS A 6 21.44 -13.90 -9.05
C LYS A 6 19.94 -14.00 -9.29
N SER A 7 19.18 -14.39 -8.27
CA SER A 7 17.71 -14.46 -8.32
C SER A 7 17.05 -13.15 -8.76
N GLY A 8 17.61 -12.00 -8.38
CA GLY A 8 17.16 -10.68 -8.83
C GLY A 8 17.29 -10.46 -10.33
N TRP A 9 18.33 -11.02 -10.98
CA TRP A 9 18.50 -10.90 -12.43
C TRP A 9 17.42 -11.65 -13.20
N VAL A 10 17.04 -12.84 -12.73
CA VAL A 10 15.96 -13.62 -13.35
C VAL A 10 14.65 -12.82 -13.33
N LYS A 11 14.35 -12.12 -12.23
CA LYS A 11 13.17 -11.27 -12.13
C LYS A 11 13.17 -10.16 -13.17
N ILE A 12 14.27 -9.40 -13.27
CA ILE A 12 14.40 -8.31 -14.25
C ILE A 12 14.23 -8.84 -15.67
N ARG A 13 14.91 -9.95 -16.01
CA ARG A 13 14.82 -10.55 -17.35
C ARG A 13 13.39 -10.98 -17.70
N GLN A 14 12.68 -11.60 -16.77
CA GLN A 14 11.30 -12.04 -17.01
C GLN A 14 10.34 -10.86 -17.12
N THR A 15 10.48 -9.84 -16.25
CA THR A 15 9.73 -8.58 -16.35
C THR A 15 9.91 -7.95 -17.74
N CYS A 16 11.15 -7.83 -18.24
CA CYS A 16 11.41 -7.27 -19.56
C CYS A 16 10.85 -8.13 -20.70
N ARG A 17 10.94 -9.46 -20.60
CA ARG A 17 10.35 -10.38 -21.59
C ARG A 17 8.85 -10.16 -21.70
N ILE A 18 8.14 -10.18 -20.57
CA ILE A 18 6.68 -10.00 -20.52
C ILE A 18 6.29 -8.59 -20.99
N ALA A 19 7.04 -7.56 -20.59
CA ALA A 19 6.84 -6.19 -21.07
C ALA A 19 6.91 -6.10 -22.60
N LEU A 20 7.95 -6.68 -23.22
CA LEU A 20 8.12 -6.68 -24.66
C LEU A 20 7.01 -7.47 -25.39
N GLU A 21 6.62 -8.62 -24.87
CA GLU A 21 5.50 -9.42 -25.40
C GLU A 21 4.18 -8.64 -25.40
N ARG A 22 4.02 -7.71 -24.45
CA ARG A 22 2.85 -6.82 -24.33
C ARG A 22 3.03 -5.46 -25.02
N GLY A 23 4.12 -5.27 -25.77
CA GLY A 23 4.36 -4.04 -26.54
C GLY A 23 4.89 -2.87 -25.72
N HIS A 24 5.44 -3.11 -24.52
CA HIS A 24 6.06 -2.08 -23.69
C HIS A 24 7.59 -2.04 -23.92
N ASN A 25 8.10 -0.87 -24.26
CA ASN A 25 9.53 -0.65 -24.55
C ASN A 25 10.38 -0.44 -23.29
N TYR A 26 9.74 -0.14 -22.15
CA TYR A 26 10.41 0.18 -20.90
C TYR A 26 9.80 -0.62 -19.75
N ALA A 27 10.64 -1.05 -18.82
CA ALA A 27 10.23 -1.67 -17.57
C ALA A 27 10.95 -0.97 -16.42
N TRP A 28 10.22 -0.74 -15.32
CA TRP A 28 10.77 -0.17 -14.10
C TRP A 28 10.87 -1.24 -13.03
N VAL A 29 12.03 -1.34 -12.38
CA VAL A 29 12.27 -2.28 -11.27
C VAL A 29 13.12 -1.57 -10.22
N ASP A 30 12.60 -1.47 -8.99
CA ASP A 30 13.19 -0.74 -7.86
C ASP A 30 14.69 -1.05 -7.63
N THR A 31 15.08 -2.29 -7.90
CA THR A 31 16.41 -2.84 -7.62
C THR A 31 17.48 -2.24 -8.54
N CYS A 32 17.12 -1.82 -9.76
CA CYS A 32 18.04 -1.22 -10.72
C CYS A 32 17.66 0.20 -11.15
N CYS A 33 16.45 0.66 -10.84
CA CYS A 33 15.96 1.98 -11.24
C CYS A 33 15.96 3.02 -10.10
N ILE A 34 16.41 2.64 -8.90
CA ILE A 34 16.63 3.58 -7.79
C ILE A 34 18.07 3.44 -7.33
N ASP A 35 18.82 4.54 -7.38
CA ASP A 35 20.10 4.64 -6.70
C ASP A 35 19.88 4.77 -5.20
N LYS A 36 19.94 3.64 -4.50
CA LYS A 36 19.82 3.56 -3.04
C LYS A 36 21.04 4.16 -2.31
N THR A 37 22.10 4.56 -3.02
CA THR A 37 23.27 5.26 -2.44
C THR A 37 23.09 6.77 -2.37
N SER A 38 22.18 7.32 -3.19
CA SER A 38 21.78 8.72 -3.15
C SER A 38 20.56 8.90 -2.25
N SER A 39 20.75 9.54 -1.08
CA SER A 39 19.64 9.81 -0.16
C SER A 39 18.56 10.71 -0.76
N ALA A 40 18.96 11.66 -1.61
CA ALA A 40 18.05 12.53 -2.33
C ALA A 40 17.20 11.76 -3.34
N GLU A 41 17.82 10.89 -4.14
CA GLU A 41 17.10 10.06 -5.11
C GLU A 41 16.19 9.04 -4.42
N LEU A 42 16.67 8.38 -3.36
CA LEU A 42 15.84 7.45 -2.57
C LEU A 42 14.62 8.17 -1.98
N SER A 43 14.81 9.39 -1.49
CA SER A 43 13.73 10.24 -0.96
C SER A 43 12.71 10.60 -2.05
N GLU A 44 13.18 11.04 -3.21
CA GLU A 44 12.31 11.33 -4.36
C GLU A 44 11.54 10.08 -4.81
N ALA A 45 12.23 8.94 -4.89
CA ALA A 45 11.65 7.69 -5.34
C ALA A 45 10.56 7.18 -4.39
N ILE A 46 10.78 7.25 -3.08
CA ILE A 46 9.77 6.84 -2.07
C ILE A 46 8.52 7.72 -2.16
N ASN A 47 8.66 9.04 -2.28
CA ASN A 47 7.50 9.94 -2.43
C ASN A 47 6.80 9.78 -3.79
N SER A 48 7.49 9.29 -4.81
CA SER A 48 6.95 9.16 -6.18
C SER A 48 6.41 7.77 -6.50
N MET A 49 6.72 6.74 -5.69
CA MET A 49 6.51 5.34 -6.05
C MET A 49 5.06 5.01 -6.36
N PHE A 50 4.12 5.49 -5.55
CA PHE A 50 2.69 5.31 -5.78
C PHE A 50 2.25 5.92 -7.11
N LYS A 51 2.74 7.12 -7.44
CA LYS A 51 2.44 7.78 -8.72
C LYS A 51 3.00 6.98 -9.90
N TRP A 52 4.18 6.40 -9.78
CA TRP A 52 4.73 5.53 -10.82
C TRP A 52 3.87 4.29 -11.05
N TYR A 53 3.43 3.64 -9.98
CA TYR A 53 2.51 2.50 -10.07
C TYR A 53 1.16 2.91 -10.69
N ALA A 54 0.58 4.05 -10.29
CA ALA A 54 -0.70 4.53 -10.82
C ALA A 54 -0.65 4.91 -12.31
N ASN A 55 0.52 5.31 -12.81
CA ASN A 55 0.73 5.67 -14.21
C ASN A 55 1.34 4.54 -15.06
N ALA A 56 1.68 3.40 -14.46
CA ALA A 56 2.18 2.26 -15.18
C ALA A 56 1.08 1.68 -16.08
N SER A 57 1.45 1.26 -17.30
CA SER A 57 0.52 0.60 -18.21
C SER A 57 0.06 -0.76 -17.67
N ALA A 58 0.97 -1.49 -17.02
CA ALA A 58 0.69 -2.73 -16.30
C ALA A 58 1.75 -2.95 -15.21
N CYS A 59 1.36 -3.64 -14.14
CA CYS A 59 2.26 -4.11 -13.09
C CYS A 59 2.30 -5.64 -13.04
N TYR A 60 3.48 -6.19 -12.79
CA TYR A 60 3.68 -7.63 -12.69
C TYR A 60 4.10 -8.00 -11.28
N ALA A 61 3.23 -8.71 -10.57
CA ALA A 61 3.47 -9.17 -9.21
C ALA A 61 3.99 -10.62 -9.25
N PHE A 62 5.27 -10.80 -8.94
CA PHE A 62 5.90 -12.12 -8.86
C PHE A 62 5.87 -12.65 -7.42
N LEU A 63 5.14 -13.73 -7.21
CA LEU A 63 4.90 -14.36 -5.91
C LEU A 63 5.75 -15.62 -5.80
N SER A 64 6.98 -15.47 -5.30
CA SER A 64 7.96 -16.56 -5.19
C SER A 64 7.56 -17.71 -4.26
N ASP A 65 6.58 -17.48 -3.40
CA ASP A 65 6.05 -18.44 -2.43
C ASP A 65 4.79 -19.15 -2.92
N VAL A 66 4.17 -18.71 -4.02
CA VAL A 66 3.00 -19.38 -4.62
C VAL A 66 3.46 -20.46 -5.60
N GLY A 67 2.79 -21.61 -5.57
CA GLY A 67 3.04 -22.77 -6.43
C GLY A 67 2.24 -23.98 -5.94
N THR A 68 2.71 -25.20 -6.24
CA THR A 68 1.98 -26.47 -5.96
C THR A 68 1.44 -26.61 -4.52
N ASN A 69 2.15 -26.08 -3.52
CA ASN A 69 1.83 -26.30 -2.11
C ASN A 69 1.30 -25.06 -1.37
N GLN A 70 1.21 -23.89 -2.01
CA GLN A 70 0.77 -22.67 -1.35
C GLN A 70 -0.16 -21.88 -2.27
N PRO A 71 -1.43 -21.68 -1.85
CA PRO A 71 -2.41 -20.97 -2.67
C PRO A 71 -2.11 -19.47 -2.70
N PHE A 72 -2.59 -18.81 -3.76
CA PHE A 72 -2.48 -17.37 -3.96
C PHE A 72 -2.88 -16.55 -2.72
N ALA A 73 -4.03 -16.88 -2.11
CA ALA A 73 -4.59 -16.16 -0.96
C ALA A 73 -3.67 -16.18 0.29
N GLU A 74 -2.79 -17.17 0.38
CA GLU A 74 -1.87 -17.36 1.51
C GLU A 74 -0.47 -16.78 1.22
N SER A 75 -0.27 -16.11 0.08
CA SER A 75 1.02 -15.51 -0.23
C SER A 75 1.41 -14.46 0.81
N LEU A 76 2.69 -14.50 1.20
CA LEU A 76 3.39 -13.47 1.97
C LEU A 76 3.38 -12.12 1.25
N TRP A 77 3.12 -12.07 -0.06
CA TRP A 77 2.95 -10.81 -0.76
C TRP A 77 1.84 -9.95 -0.14
N PHE A 78 0.76 -10.53 0.38
CA PHE A 78 -0.31 -9.79 1.06
C PHE A 78 0.05 -9.28 2.46
N THR A 79 1.14 -9.77 3.05
CA THR A 79 1.59 -9.37 4.38
C THR A 79 2.78 -8.41 4.35
N ARG A 80 3.32 -8.06 3.18
CA ARG A 80 4.43 -7.09 3.08
C ARG A 80 3.87 -5.66 3.01
N GLY A 81 4.52 -4.69 3.68
CA GLY A 81 4.06 -3.29 3.71
C GLY A 81 4.00 -2.65 2.32
N TRP A 82 5.13 -2.63 1.62
CA TRP A 82 5.31 -1.99 0.31
C TRP A 82 4.38 -2.51 -0.80
N THR A 83 3.91 -3.75 -0.70
CA THR A 83 3.03 -4.34 -1.72
C THR A 83 1.60 -3.80 -1.64
N LEU A 84 1.25 -2.99 -0.63
CA LEU A 84 -0.07 -2.35 -0.54
C LEU A 84 -0.25 -1.32 -1.65
N GLN A 85 0.73 -0.43 -1.84
CA GLN A 85 0.69 0.52 -2.94
C GLN A 85 0.83 -0.17 -4.30
N GLU A 86 1.57 -1.28 -4.39
CA GLU A 86 1.65 -2.12 -5.60
C GLU A 86 0.30 -2.74 -5.96
N LEU A 87 -0.57 -2.96 -4.97
CA LEU A 87 -1.92 -3.50 -5.16
C LEU A 87 -2.95 -2.41 -5.51
N VAL A 88 -2.89 -1.27 -4.82
CA VAL A 88 -3.94 -0.25 -4.85
C VAL A 88 -3.74 0.75 -6.00
N ALA A 89 -2.50 1.09 -6.32
CA ALA A 89 -2.22 2.17 -7.27
C ALA A 89 -2.44 1.79 -8.75
N PRO A 90 -1.96 0.62 -9.24
CA PRO A 90 -2.01 0.32 -10.66
C PRO A 90 -3.41 0.01 -11.18
N ARG A 91 -3.67 0.39 -12.43
CA ARG A 91 -4.91 0.05 -13.14
C ARG A 91 -4.96 -1.42 -13.59
N GLU A 92 -3.81 -2.01 -13.85
CA GLU A 92 -3.70 -3.40 -14.30
C GLU A 92 -2.56 -4.10 -13.54
N ILE A 93 -2.87 -5.25 -12.94
CA ILE A 93 -1.91 -6.10 -12.25
C ILE A 93 -2.08 -7.53 -12.74
N LEU A 94 -0.95 -8.17 -13.05
CA LEU A 94 -0.85 -9.58 -13.38
C LEU A 94 -0.02 -10.28 -12.33
N PHE A 95 -0.59 -11.34 -11.76
CA PHE A 95 0.06 -12.16 -10.76
C PHE A 95 0.71 -13.36 -11.41
N PHE A 96 1.96 -13.61 -11.05
CA PHE A 96 2.76 -14.74 -11.50
C PHE A 96 3.24 -15.53 -10.30
N ASP A 97 3.26 -16.85 -10.42
CA ASP A 97 3.77 -17.72 -9.37
C ASP A 97 5.30 -17.80 -9.40
N ARG A 98 5.88 -18.71 -8.59
CA ARG A 98 7.32 -18.90 -8.49
C ARG A 98 8.03 -19.30 -9.78
N ASP A 99 7.31 -19.90 -10.72
CA ASP A 99 7.81 -20.42 -11.99
C ASP A 99 7.54 -19.45 -13.15
N TRP A 100 6.98 -18.26 -12.85
CA TRP A 100 6.52 -17.25 -13.81
C TRP A 100 5.32 -17.67 -14.64
N ASP A 101 4.53 -18.63 -14.13
CA ASP A 101 3.26 -19.00 -14.74
C ASP A 101 2.17 -18.00 -14.30
N PRO A 102 1.29 -17.57 -15.22
CA PRO A 102 0.23 -16.63 -14.88
C PRO A 102 -0.78 -17.25 -13.91
N ILE A 103 -1.00 -16.59 -12.78
CA ILE A 103 -2.06 -16.94 -11.81
C ILE A 103 -3.38 -16.30 -12.24
N GLY A 104 -3.34 -15.03 -12.64
CA GLY A 104 -4.50 -14.25 -13.05
C GLY A 104 -4.28 -12.75 -12.91
N THR A 105 -5.27 -11.96 -13.30
CA THR A 105 -5.29 -10.51 -13.13
C THR A 105 -5.98 -10.10 -11.82
N VAL A 106 -5.78 -8.85 -11.39
CA VAL A 106 -6.53 -8.27 -10.25
C VAL A 106 -8.05 -8.36 -10.44
N VAL A 107 -8.53 -8.28 -11.68
CA VAL A 107 -9.96 -8.40 -12.01
C VAL A 107 -10.44 -9.83 -11.79
N GLN A 108 -9.68 -10.82 -12.27
CA GLN A 108 -10.03 -12.24 -12.15
C GLN A 108 -9.96 -12.74 -10.70
N LEU A 109 -9.11 -12.13 -9.87
CA LEU A 109 -8.85 -12.54 -8.49
C LEU A 109 -9.49 -11.58 -7.47
N CYS A 110 -10.39 -10.70 -7.90
CA CYS A 110 -10.95 -9.61 -7.09
C CYS A 110 -11.54 -10.11 -5.76
N ASP A 111 -12.40 -11.13 -5.80
CA ASP A 111 -13.05 -11.68 -4.60
C ASP A 111 -12.03 -12.21 -3.59
N VAL A 112 -10.99 -12.90 -4.07
CA VAL A 112 -9.93 -13.46 -3.23
C VAL A 112 -9.10 -12.34 -2.60
N ILE A 113 -8.76 -11.31 -3.37
CA ILE A 113 -8.00 -10.15 -2.89
C ILE A 113 -8.84 -9.34 -1.90
N HIS A 114 -10.12 -9.10 -2.19
CA HIS A 114 -11.06 -8.41 -1.31
C HIS A 114 -11.17 -9.13 0.04
N ALA A 115 -11.42 -10.45 0.02
CA ALA A 115 -11.51 -11.27 1.23
C ALA A 115 -10.21 -11.27 2.03
N ARG A 116 -9.06 -11.25 1.36
CA ARG A 116 -7.74 -11.29 2.01
C ARG A 116 -7.33 -9.95 2.63
N THR A 117 -7.71 -8.83 2.02
CA THR A 117 -7.15 -7.51 2.34
C THR A 117 -8.16 -6.53 2.92
N GLY A 118 -9.46 -6.77 2.75
CA GLY A 118 -10.52 -5.82 3.09
C GLY A 118 -10.61 -4.61 2.15
N ILE A 119 -9.81 -4.56 1.07
CA ILE A 119 -9.86 -3.50 0.07
C ILE A 119 -11.11 -3.71 -0.79
N SER A 120 -11.94 -2.68 -0.94
CA SER A 120 -13.20 -2.79 -1.67
C SER A 120 -12.99 -3.09 -3.15
N GLU A 121 -13.92 -3.83 -3.75
CA GLU A 121 -13.90 -4.13 -5.19
C GLU A 121 -13.85 -2.85 -6.03
N LYS A 122 -14.49 -1.77 -5.58
CA LYS A 122 -14.43 -0.46 -6.24
C LYS A 122 -13.00 0.05 -6.39
N VAL A 123 -12.15 -0.18 -5.38
CA VAL A 123 -10.72 0.17 -5.43
C VAL A 123 -9.98 -0.80 -6.34
N LEU A 124 -10.17 -2.12 -6.17
CA LEU A 124 -9.44 -3.13 -6.95
C LEU A 124 -9.75 -3.08 -8.45
N LEU A 125 -10.96 -2.65 -8.82
CA LEU A 125 -11.46 -2.61 -10.20
C LEU A 125 -11.46 -1.20 -10.79
N HIS A 126 -10.79 -0.23 -10.15
CA HIS A 126 -10.77 1.17 -10.62
C HIS A 126 -10.16 1.33 -12.03
N GLY A 127 -9.34 0.37 -12.46
CA GLY A 127 -8.77 0.32 -13.80
C GLY A 127 -9.69 -0.29 -14.87
N SER A 128 -10.74 -1.02 -14.48
CA SER A 128 -11.55 -1.85 -15.39
C SER A 128 -12.57 -1.08 -16.23
N ALA A 129 -12.92 0.15 -15.84
CA ALA A 129 -13.88 1.00 -16.55
C ALA A 129 -13.47 2.48 -16.47
N PRO A 130 -13.98 3.35 -17.36
CA PRO A 130 -13.85 4.79 -17.19
C PRO A 130 -14.44 5.22 -15.83
N GLY A 131 -13.68 6.01 -15.08
CA GLY A 131 -14.04 6.39 -13.72
C GLY A 131 -13.05 7.37 -13.12
N PRO A 132 -13.25 7.77 -11.85
CA PRO A 132 -12.34 8.65 -11.15
C PRO A 132 -10.94 8.03 -11.07
N SER A 133 -9.91 8.88 -10.99
CA SER A 133 -8.55 8.43 -10.69
C SER A 133 -8.51 7.77 -9.31
N ILE A 134 -7.52 6.89 -9.08
CA ILE A 134 -7.33 6.24 -7.77
C ILE A 134 -7.18 7.26 -6.65
N GLY A 135 -6.57 8.43 -6.89
CA GLY A 135 -6.45 9.51 -5.90
C GLY A 135 -7.80 10.05 -5.44
N ILE A 136 -8.72 10.34 -6.39
CA ILE A 136 -10.09 10.79 -6.07
C ILE A 136 -10.86 9.68 -5.35
N LEU A 137 -10.65 8.42 -5.73
CA LEU A 137 -11.30 7.31 -5.05
C LEU A 137 -10.82 7.18 -3.60
N LEU A 138 -9.52 7.27 -3.35
CA LEU A 138 -8.94 7.17 -2.02
C LEU A 138 -9.33 8.34 -1.11
N SER A 139 -9.49 9.56 -1.65
CA SER A 139 -9.96 10.70 -0.86
C SER A 139 -11.41 10.55 -0.38
N SER A 140 -12.21 9.74 -1.07
CA SER A 140 -13.58 9.41 -0.65
C SER A 140 -13.67 8.29 0.40
N ILE A 141 -12.55 7.65 0.75
CA ILE A 141 -12.48 6.53 1.69
C ILE A 141 -11.92 7.01 3.03
N PRO A 142 -12.57 6.71 4.16
CA PRO A 142 -12.09 7.14 5.46
C PRO A 142 -10.62 6.77 5.71
N VAL A 143 -9.87 7.67 6.33
CA VAL A 143 -8.47 7.49 6.71
C VAL A 143 -8.29 6.19 7.49
N ALA A 144 -9.16 5.90 8.45
CA ALA A 144 -9.06 4.66 9.22
C ALA A 144 -9.34 3.39 8.40
N VAL A 145 -10.20 3.45 7.39
CA VAL A 145 -10.41 2.31 6.47
C VAL A 145 -9.13 2.08 5.67
N ARG A 146 -8.52 3.14 5.12
CA ARG A 146 -7.24 3.04 4.41
C ARG A 146 -6.11 2.52 5.31
N MET A 147 -6.04 2.96 6.57
CA MET A 147 -5.08 2.45 7.56
C MET A 147 -5.30 0.95 7.83
N SER A 148 -6.55 0.49 7.88
CA SER A 148 -6.88 -0.91 8.14
C SER A 148 -6.28 -1.87 7.10
N TRP A 149 -6.09 -1.44 5.86
CA TRP A 149 -5.46 -2.24 4.80
C TRP A 149 -3.98 -2.57 5.08
N ALA A 150 -3.35 -1.82 5.97
CA ALA A 150 -1.99 -2.01 6.43
C ALA A 150 -1.89 -2.74 7.78
N ALA A 151 -3.02 -3.02 8.46
CA ALA A 151 -3.04 -3.51 9.84
C ALA A 151 -2.37 -4.89 10.05
N THR A 152 -2.34 -5.73 9.01
CA THR A 152 -1.71 -7.05 9.02
C THR A 152 -0.42 -7.11 8.20
N ARG A 153 0.08 -5.95 7.75
CA ARG A 153 1.29 -5.86 6.93
C ARG A 153 2.51 -5.57 7.78
N VAL A 154 3.63 -6.16 7.41
CA VAL A 154 4.92 -6.05 8.10
C VAL A 154 5.98 -5.49 7.16
N THR A 155 6.91 -4.74 7.74
CA THR A 155 8.06 -4.15 7.04
C THR A 155 9.34 -4.57 7.75
N THR A 156 10.44 -4.65 6.98
CA THR A 156 11.75 -5.00 7.54
C THR A 156 12.32 -3.86 8.38
N ARG A 157 12.21 -2.62 7.87
CA ARG A 157 12.52 -1.41 8.63
C ARG A 157 11.25 -0.89 9.28
N GLU A 158 11.37 -0.37 10.49
CA GLU A 158 10.23 0.12 11.24
C GLU A 158 9.59 1.33 10.54
N GLU A 159 10.42 2.23 10.01
CA GLU A 159 9.99 3.46 9.35
C GLU A 159 9.24 3.21 8.04
N ASP A 160 9.57 2.11 7.35
CA ASP A 160 8.88 1.71 6.12
C ASP A 160 7.38 1.42 6.36
N ARG A 161 6.97 1.16 7.61
CA ARG A 161 5.55 1.06 7.99
C ARG A 161 4.80 2.35 7.67
N ALA A 162 5.47 3.49 7.81
CA ALA A 162 4.94 4.79 7.45
C ALA A 162 5.20 5.11 5.97
N TYR A 163 6.44 4.95 5.51
CA TYR A 163 6.82 5.36 4.16
C TYR A 163 6.10 4.60 3.05
N SER A 164 5.74 3.33 3.28
CA SER A 164 4.93 2.54 2.32
C SER A 164 3.48 3.01 2.16
N LEU A 165 3.01 3.93 3.01
CA LEU A 165 1.64 4.44 3.02
C LEU A 165 1.51 5.85 2.45
N LEU A 166 2.61 6.55 2.18
CA LEU A 166 2.60 7.96 1.73
C LEU A 166 1.64 8.19 0.56
N GLY A 167 1.77 7.37 -0.49
CA GLY A 167 0.92 7.48 -1.66
C GLY A 167 -0.55 7.08 -1.47
N ILE A 168 -0.84 6.19 -0.51
CA ILE A 168 -2.22 5.82 -0.14
C ILE A 168 -2.92 7.01 0.51
N PHE A 169 -2.16 7.82 1.25
CA PHE A 169 -2.66 9.01 1.93
C PHE A 169 -2.47 10.31 1.14
N GLY A 170 -1.70 10.29 0.05
CA GLY A 170 -1.44 11.47 -0.77
C GLY A 170 -0.55 12.50 -0.09
N VAL A 171 0.31 12.07 0.84
CA VAL A 171 1.20 12.94 1.63
C VAL A 171 2.66 12.74 1.25
N ASN A 172 3.48 13.76 1.48
CA ASN A 172 4.92 13.69 1.30
C ASN A 172 5.63 14.04 2.61
N MET A 173 6.74 13.36 2.92
CA MET A 173 7.56 13.69 4.09
C MET A 173 9.02 13.28 3.88
N PRO A 174 9.99 13.87 4.60
CA PRO A 174 11.40 13.44 4.55
C PRO A 174 11.63 12.05 5.15
N MET A 175 12.48 11.25 4.50
CA MET A 175 12.86 9.90 4.93
C MET A 175 14.02 9.98 5.93
N LEU A 176 13.72 9.78 7.21
CA LEU A 176 14.67 9.82 8.32
C LEU A 176 14.86 8.42 8.91
N TYR A 177 15.56 7.55 8.19
CA TYR A 177 15.90 6.23 8.72
C TYR A 177 16.73 6.33 10.01
N GLY A 178 16.29 5.64 11.06
CA GLY A 178 16.79 5.75 12.43
C GLY A 178 15.79 6.40 13.39
N GLU A 179 14.67 6.95 12.90
CA GLU A 179 13.63 7.55 13.75
C GLU A 179 12.66 6.53 14.38
N GLY A 180 12.68 5.27 13.91
CA GLY A 180 11.83 4.20 14.43
C GLY A 180 10.33 4.49 14.30
N SER A 181 9.56 4.19 15.35
CA SER A 181 8.11 4.42 15.39
C SER A 181 7.67 5.88 15.19
N ASN A 182 8.57 6.86 15.38
CA ASN A 182 8.28 8.27 15.12
C ASN A 182 7.86 8.53 13.67
N ALA A 183 8.34 7.73 12.72
CA ALA A 183 7.94 7.85 11.32
C ALA A 183 6.41 7.70 11.14
N PHE A 184 5.78 6.80 11.90
CA PHE A 184 4.32 6.58 11.82
C PHE A 184 3.52 7.68 12.51
N MET A 185 4.06 8.29 13.57
CA MET A 185 3.44 9.48 14.17
C MET A 185 3.49 10.65 13.18
N ARG A 186 4.64 10.90 12.56
CA ARG A 186 4.78 11.95 11.54
C ARG A 186 3.89 11.72 10.32
N LEU A 187 3.69 10.48 9.88
CA LEU A 187 2.71 10.16 8.84
C LEU A 187 1.31 10.66 9.22
N GLN A 188 0.86 10.39 10.44
CA GLN A 188 -0.44 10.86 10.91
C GLN A 188 -0.50 12.38 11.03
N GLU A 189 0.59 13.03 11.44
CA GLU A 189 0.70 14.50 11.45
C GLU A 189 0.57 15.10 10.04
N GLU A 190 1.21 14.51 9.03
CA GLU A 190 1.04 14.95 7.65
C GLU A 190 -0.39 14.72 7.15
N ILE A 191 -1.02 13.60 7.52
CA ILE A 191 -2.44 13.35 7.18
C ILE A 191 -3.34 14.43 7.80
N ILE A 192 -3.14 14.79 9.07
CA ILE A 192 -3.95 15.80 9.78
C ILE A 192 -3.89 17.17 9.08
N LYS A 193 -2.76 17.51 8.46
CA LYS A 193 -2.62 18.78 7.74
C LYS A 193 -3.46 18.84 6.47
N GLU A 194 -3.77 17.69 5.87
CA GLU A 194 -4.41 17.59 4.56
C GLU A 194 -5.90 17.21 4.64
N THR A 195 -6.42 16.76 5.79
CA THR A 195 -7.82 16.35 5.92
C THR A 195 -8.41 16.55 7.31
N ASN A 196 -9.71 16.88 7.36
CA ASN A 196 -10.53 16.92 8.58
C ASN A 196 -11.27 15.59 8.86
N ASP A 197 -10.85 14.49 8.23
CA ASP A 197 -11.41 13.17 8.46
C ASP A 197 -11.08 12.64 9.87
N LEU A 198 -12.03 12.82 10.79
CA LEU A 198 -11.94 12.38 12.18
C LEU A 198 -11.84 10.86 12.35
N SER A 199 -12.07 10.06 11.31
CA SER A 199 -11.86 8.63 11.37
C SER A 199 -10.41 8.27 11.70
N LEU A 200 -9.44 9.16 11.44
CA LEU A 200 -8.05 9.00 11.87
C LEU A 200 -7.91 8.69 13.37
N PHE A 201 -8.83 9.19 14.21
CA PHE A 201 -8.82 8.96 15.66
C PHE A 201 -9.66 7.75 16.11
N ALA A 202 -10.23 6.99 15.17
CA ALA A 202 -11.07 5.82 15.44
C ALA A 202 -10.27 4.50 15.58
N TRP A 203 -9.01 4.59 15.98
CA TRP A 203 -8.16 3.44 16.28
C TRP A 203 -8.50 2.85 17.66
N MET A 204 -8.17 1.57 17.87
CA MET A 204 -8.38 0.88 19.13
C MET A 204 -7.10 0.16 19.55
N CYS A 205 -6.72 0.35 20.81
CA CYS A 205 -5.70 -0.47 21.47
C CYS A 205 -6.38 -1.64 22.18
N SER A 206 -6.01 -2.89 21.87
CA SER A 206 -6.47 -4.03 22.67
C SER A 206 -5.60 -4.17 23.93
N SER A 207 -6.24 -4.50 25.06
CA SER A 207 -5.54 -4.76 26.32
C SER A 207 -4.60 -5.97 26.24
N GLU A 208 -4.85 -6.90 25.31
CA GLU A 208 -4.03 -8.09 25.05
C GLU A 208 -2.64 -7.77 24.49
N GLN A 209 -2.44 -6.56 23.95
CA GLN A 209 -1.16 -6.09 23.41
C GLN A 209 -0.28 -5.40 24.46
N LEU A 210 -0.86 -5.04 25.60
CA LEU A 210 -0.12 -4.59 26.76
C LEU A 210 0.36 -5.85 27.48
N GLY A 211 1.65 -6.18 27.38
CA GLY A 211 2.22 -7.26 28.18
C GLY A 211 1.93 -7.04 29.66
N ALA A 212 1.89 -8.10 30.47
CA ALA A 212 1.56 -8.04 31.90
C ALA A 212 2.48 -7.14 32.78
N GLN A 213 3.45 -6.43 32.17
CA GLN A 213 4.38 -5.48 32.79
C GLN A 213 4.18 -4.04 32.28
N ASP A 214 3.49 -3.84 31.16
CA ASP A 214 3.16 -2.52 30.65
C ASP A 214 1.77 -2.14 31.16
N GLN A 215 1.73 -1.35 32.24
CA GLN A 215 0.53 -0.56 32.55
C GLN A 215 0.08 0.16 31.27
N PRO A 216 -1.21 0.47 31.07
CA PRO A 216 -1.62 1.32 29.96
C PRO A 216 -0.88 2.66 30.09
N GLY A 217 0.25 2.76 29.40
CA GLY A 217 1.06 3.97 29.39
C GLY A 217 0.18 5.10 28.88
N TYR A 218 0.47 6.32 29.30
CA TYR A 218 -0.16 7.51 28.73
C TYR A 218 -0.07 7.42 27.20
N ARG A 219 -1.22 7.24 26.54
CA ARG A 219 -1.33 7.20 25.09
C ARG A 219 -1.55 8.62 24.59
N GLY A 220 -0.86 8.97 23.51
CA GLY A 220 -1.17 10.19 22.76
C GLY A 220 -2.49 10.05 22.00
N ILE A 221 -2.89 11.13 21.32
CA ILE A 221 -4.07 11.13 20.45
C ILE A 221 -3.87 10.29 19.17
N LEU A 222 -2.61 10.02 18.79
CA LEU A 222 -2.23 9.29 17.60
C LEU A 222 -1.96 7.81 17.88
N ALA A 223 -2.24 6.97 16.89
CA ALA A 223 -1.96 5.54 16.93
C ALA A 223 -0.45 5.26 16.87
N SER A 224 -0.03 4.12 17.43
CA SER A 224 1.35 3.66 17.39
C SER A 224 1.67 2.79 16.16
N SER A 225 0.64 2.23 15.53
CA SER A 225 0.77 1.32 14.38
C SER A 225 -0.54 1.22 13.60
N PRO A 226 -0.51 0.96 12.26
CA PRO A 226 -1.70 0.62 11.49
C PRO A 226 -2.51 -0.55 12.06
N HIS A 227 -1.88 -1.42 12.86
CA HIS A 227 -2.56 -2.54 13.50
C HIS A 227 -3.74 -2.10 14.39
N GLU A 228 -3.66 -0.93 15.02
CA GLU A 228 -4.72 -0.39 15.88
C GLU A 228 -5.97 0.01 15.06
N PHE A 229 -5.89 0.04 13.72
CA PHE A 229 -7.00 0.26 12.81
C PHE A 229 -7.60 -1.04 12.22
N LYS A 230 -7.17 -2.22 12.69
CA LYS A 230 -7.61 -3.53 12.15
C LYS A 230 -9.14 -3.68 12.04
N ASN A 231 -9.88 -3.08 12.97
CA ASN A 231 -11.34 -3.20 13.05
C ASN A 231 -12.07 -2.03 12.38
N SER A 232 -11.35 -1.09 11.77
CA SER A 232 -11.92 0.13 11.20
C SER A 232 -12.36 -0.02 9.74
N GLY A 233 -12.21 -1.20 9.13
CA GLY A 233 -12.49 -1.43 7.71
C GLY A 233 -13.95 -1.28 7.27
N LYS A 234 -14.90 -1.10 8.20
CA LYS A 234 -16.33 -0.89 7.93
C LYS A 234 -16.80 0.54 8.23
N LEU A 235 -15.91 1.46 8.56
CA LEU A 235 -16.28 2.85 8.79
C LEU A 235 -16.73 3.51 7.49
N GLU A 236 -17.70 4.41 7.60
CA GLU A 236 -18.19 5.23 6.49
C GLU A 236 -18.17 6.70 6.92
N LEU A 237 -17.80 7.59 6.01
CA LEU A 237 -17.91 9.03 6.25
C LEU A 237 -19.38 9.42 6.32
N SER A 238 -19.74 10.18 7.34
CA SER A 238 -21.07 10.79 7.40
C SER A 238 -21.25 11.73 6.22
N ARG A 239 -22.37 11.57 5.50
CA ARG A 239 -22.79 12.47 4.41
C ARG A 239 -23.54 13.70 4.92
N ASP A 240 -23.80 13.77 6.22
CA ASP A 240 -24.42 14.91 6.83
C ASP A 240 -23.39 16.02 7.00
N THR A 241 -23.62 17.13 6.29
CA THR A 241 -22.73 18.29 6.25
C THR A 241 -22.53 18.95 7.60
N LYS A 242 -23.42 18.69 8.57
CA LYS A 242 -23.24 19.08 9.97
C LYS A 242 -22.00 18.43 10.60
N TYR A 243 -21.69 17.21 10.20
CA TYR A 243 -20.58 16.42 10.74
C TYR A 243 -19.39 16.35 9.78
N ASN A 244 -19.59 16.72 8.51
CA ASN A 244 -18.53 16.77 7.51
C ASN A 244 -18.79 17.91 6.50
N PRO A 245 -18.53 19.19 6.89
CA PRO A 245 -18.84 20.34 6.06
C PRO A 245 -18.03 20.38 4.75
N GLU A 246 -16.93 19.64 4.66
CA GLU A 246 -16.03 19.63 3.50
C GLU A 246 -16.44 18.59 2.44
N VAL A 247 -17.03 17.45 2.86
CA VAL A 247 -17.61 16.45 1.94
C VAL A 247 -18.99 16.90 1.42
N GLY A 248 -19.55 17.94 2.03
CA GLY A 248 -20.87 18.49 1.72
C GLY A 248 -20.90 19.69 0.78
N ALA A 249 -19.75 20.25 0.41
CA ALA A 249 -19.72 21.37 -0.52
C ALA A 249 -19.92 20.83 -1.95
N PRO A 250 -21.03 21.19 -2.65
CA PRO A 250 -21.11 20.90 -4.07
C PRO A 250 -19.99 21.67 -4.76
N ASP A 251 -19.22 20.98 -5.59
CA ASP A 251 -18.27 21.61 -6.51
C ASP A 251 -18.99 22.74 -7.27
N PHE A 252 -18.58 23.99 -7.03
CA PHE A 252 -19.06 25.16 -7.77
C PHE A 252 -18.34 25.27 -9.12
#